data_AF-A0A7V8R155-F1
#
_entry.id   AF-A0A7V8R155-F1
#
_cell.length_a   1.000
_cell.length_b   1.000
_cell.length_c   1.000
_cell.angle_alpha   90.00
_cell.angle_beta   90.00
_cell.angle_gamma   90.00
#
_symmetry.space_group_name_H-M   'P 1'
#
loop_
_entity.id
_entity.type
_entity.pdbx_description
1 polymer ?
#
loop_
_entity_poly.entity_id
_entity_poly.type
_entity_poly.pdbx_seq_one_letter_code
_entity_poly.pdbx_strand_id
1 'polypeptide(L)'
;MTARSGERTSVLQNAHLNGDCKFIDYPRVDIVEQPKHGRTEIIHQPIVVDSGGKKMKCDKVKANGVAVYYTSHPGYVGSDKFILRTPEERGSIVEGVAEVKVVK
;
A
#
# COMPACT_ATOMS: atom_id res chain seq x y z
N MET A 1 7.01 -8.19 -4.38
CA MET A 1 7.25 -8.30 -2.91
C MET A 1 7.19 -9.76 -2.47
N THR A 2 7.67 -10.09 -1.26
CA THR A 2 7.51 -11.42 -0.65
C THR A 2 6.50 -11.34 0.48
N ALA A 3 5.62 -12.35 0.60
CA ALA A 3 4.64 -12.47 1.68
C ALA A 3 4.69 -13.88 2.28
N ARG A 4 4.36 -14.01 3.56
CA ARG A 4 4.19 -15.32 4.22
C ARG A 4 2.75 -15.79 4.07
N SER A 5 2.58 -17.09 3.85
CA SER A 5 1.29 -17.72 3.62
C SER A 5 0.30 -17.44 4.76
N GLY A 6 -0.83 -16.82 4.45
CA GLY A 6 -1.90 -16.50 5.41
C GLY A 6 -1.60 -15.31 6.31
N GLU A 7 -0.43 -14.68 6.16
CA GLU A 7 -0.04 -13.51 6.94
C GLU A 7 -0.37 -12.22 6.19
N ARG A 8 -0.92 -11.26 6.94
CA ARG A 8 -1.18 -9.92 6.43
C ARG A 8 0.14 -9.18 6.21
N THR A 9 0.40 -8.78 4.97
CA THR A 9 1.63 -8.10 4.57
C THR A 9 1.32 -6.69 4.06
N SER A 10 2.08 -5.69 4.52
CA SER A 10 1.95 -4.30 4.05
C SER A 10 2.46 -4.17 2.63
N VAL A 11 1.66 -3.54 1.75
CA VAL A 11 1.98 -3.32 0.33
C VAL A 11 2.38 -1.88 0.10
N LEU A 12 1.53 -0.96 0.55
CA LEU A 12 1.66 0.47 0.35
C LEU A 12 1.15 1.17 1.60
N GLN A 13 1.83 2.25 2.00
CA GLN A 13 1.34 3.21 2.97
C GLN A 13 1.54 4.59 2.40
N ASN A 14 0.52 5.44 2.45
CA ASN A 14 0.61 6.80 1.96
C ASN A 14 -0.27 7.76 2.78
N ALA A 15 0.16 9.02 2.88
CA ALA A 15 -0.59 10.09 3.52
C ALA A 15 -0.49 11.36 2.69
N HIS A 16 -1.59 12.08 2.54
CA HIS A 16 -1.59 13.39 1.93
C HIS A 16 -1.46 14.44 3.03
N LEU A 17 -0.29 15.06 3.10
CA LEU A 17 0.07 16.03 4.13
C LEU A 17 0.33 17.41 3.52
N ASN A 18 -0.01 18.46 4.26
CA ASN A 18 0.35 19.83 3.89
C ASN A 18 1.82 20.15 4.25
N GLY A 19 2.25 21.37 3.94
CA GLY A 19 3.61 21.84 4.24
C GLY A 19 4.00 21.75 5.71
N ASP A 20 3.06 21.71 6.65
CA ASP A 20 3.30 21.56 8.09
C ASP A 20 3.10 20.12 8.60
N CYS A 21 3.11 19.16 7.68
CA CYS A 21 2.96 17.74 7.94
C CYS A 21 1.63 17.39 8.64
N LYS A 22 0.59 18.18 8.42
CA LYS A 22 -0.77 17.91 8.88
C LYS A 22 -1.55 17.19 7.78
N PHE A 23 -2.32 16.20 8.22
CA PHE A 23 -3.23 15.44 7.36
C PHE A 23 -4.24 16.36 6.68
N ILE A 24 -4.36 16.22 5.35
CA ILE A 24 -5.36 16.93 4.54
C ILE A 24 -6.55 16.01 4.30
N ASP A 25 -6.30 14.89 3.64
CA ASP A 25 -7.30 13.88 3.30
C ASP A 25 -6.64 12.50 3.07
N TYR A 26 -7.46 11.49 2.84
CA TYR A 26 -6.98 10.15 2.50
C TYR A 26 -6.63 10.10 1.01
N PRO A 27 -5.39 9.74 0.64
CA PRO A 27 -5.02 9.53 -0.76
C PRO A 27 -5.97 8.53 -1.42
N ARG A 28 -6.43 8.84 -2.64
CA ARG A 28 -7.24 7.91 -3.42
C ARG A 28 -6.41 6.69 -3.81
N VAL A 29 -6.87 5.52 -3.43
CA VAL A 29 -6.31 4.23 -3.86
C VAL A 29 -7.49 3.35 -4.24
N ASP A 30 -7.42 2.74 -5.42
CA ASP A 30 -8.44 1.81 -5.90
C ASP A 30 -7.80 0.44 -6.13
N ILE A 31 -8.45 -0.65 -5.70
CA ILE A 31 -8.10 -2.01 -6.11
C ILE A 31 -8.83 -2.29 -7.43
N VAL A 32 -8.08 -2.37 -8.53
CA VAL A 32 -8.64 -2.61 -9.87
C VAL A 32 -8.88 -4.09 -10.11
N GLU A 33 -7.94 -4.93 -9.68
CA GLU A 33 -8.04 -6.39 -9.77
C GLU A 33 -7.57 -7.01 -8.46
N GLN A 34 -8.40 -7.86 -7.84
CA GLN A 34 -8.03 -8.62 -6.65
C GLN A 34 -7.08 -9.78 -7.03
N PRO A 35 -6.22 -10.21 -6.10
CA PRO A 35 -5.37 -11.36 -6.33
C PRO A 35 -6.16 -12.66 -6.43
N LYS A 36 -5.62 -13.64 -7.16
CA LYS A 36 -6.30 -14.92 -7.39
C LYS A 36 -6.23 -15.85 -6.17
N HIS A 37 -5.18 -15.72 -5.37
CA HIS A 37 -4.88 -16.61 -4.26
C HIS A 37 -4.79 -15.87 -2.92
N GLY A 38 -5.54 -14.79 -2.79
CA GLY A 38 -5.63 -14.02 -1.56
C GLY A 38 -6.67 -12.92 -1.64
N ARG A 39 -6.47 -11.90 -0.82
CA ARG A 39 -7.25 -10.67 -0.84
C ARG A 39 -6.37 -9.46 -0.60
N THR A 40 -6.83 -8.31 -1.10
CA THR A 40 -6.27 -7.01 -0.78
C THR A 40 -7.31 -6.13 -0.12
N GLU A 41 -6.86 -5.37 0.88
CA GLU A 41 -7.70 -4.52 1.73
C GLU A 41 -7.07 -3.13 1.82
N ILE A 42 -7.90 -2.10 1.64
CA ILE A 42 -7.53 -0.69 1.84
C ILE A 42 -8.06 -0.27 3.21
N ILE A 43 -7.17 0.16 4.09
CA ILE A 43 -7.50 0.54 5.47
C ILE A 43 -7.09 1.99 5.72
N HIS A 44 -8.00 2.78 6.28
CA HIS A 44 -7.69 4.11 6.81
C HIS A 44 -7.16 3.95 8.24
N GLN A 45 -5.90 4.30 8.47
CA GLN A 45 -5.26 4.14 9.78
C GLN A 45 -4.10 5.13 9.96
N PRO A 46 -3.65 5.36 11.21
CA PRO A 46 -2.37 6.01 11.44
C PRO A 46 -1.22 5.21 10.83
N ILE A 47 -0.35 5.88 10.09
CA ILE A 47 0.88 5.33 9.50
C ILE A 47 2.08 6.18 9.92
N VAL A 48 3.27 5.62 9.79
CA VAL A 48 4.53 6.38 9.84
C VAL A 48 4.90 6.68 8.40
N VAL A 49 5.00 7.96 8.03
CA VAL A 49 5.40 8.36 6.69
C VAL A 49 6.82 7.86 6.41
N ASP A 50 7.00 7.19 5.27
CA ASP A 50 8.30 6.73 4.81
C ASP A 50 8.64 7.36 3.46
N SER A 51 9.67 8.20 3.45
CA SER A 51 10.09 8.96 2.27
C SER A 51 11.07 8.17 1.39
N GLY A 52 11.20 6.85 1.62
CA GLY A 52 12.11 5.97 0.87
C GLY A 52 13.59 6.40 0.99
N GLY A 53 14.00 6.93 2.14
CA GLY A 53 15.35 7.41 2.40
C GLY A 53 15.65 8.82 1.86
N LYS A 54 14.70 9.48 1.17
CA LYS A 54 14.81 10.90 0.84
C LYS A 54 14.59 11.72 2.09
N LYS A 55 15.45 12.71 2.35
CA LYS A 55 15.23 13.68 3.45
C LYS A 55 14.11 14.65 3.08
N MET A 56 12.86 14.26 3.30
CA MET A 56 11.68 15.11 3.14
C MET A 56 11.24 15.70 4.49
N LYS A 57 10.61 16.88 4.48
CA LYS A 57 10.18 17.58 5.71
C LYS A 57 9.31 16.72 6.63
N CYS A 58 8.48 15.85 6.06
CA CYS A 58 7.51 15.04 6.80
C CYS A 58 7.94 13.57 6.99
N ASP A 59 9.21 13.24 6.74
CA ASP A 59 9.69 11.88 6.95
C ASP A 59 9.53 11.45 8.42
N LYS A 60 9.12 10.20 8.64
CA LYS A 60 8.87 9.59 9.97
C LYS A 60 7.78 10.24 10.82
N VAL A 61 7.04 11.22 10.29
CA VAL A 61 5.86 11.76 10.96
C VAL A 61 4.78 10.68 11.05
N LYS A 62 4.15 10.55 12.22
CA LYS A 62 2.94 9.75 12.38
C LYS A 62 1.72 10.58 11.99
N ALA A 63 0.96 10.12 11.01
CA ALA A 63 -0.23 10.80 10.52
C ALA A 63 -1.31 9.80 10.11
N ASN A 64 -2.56 10.27 10.01
CA ASN A 64 -3.60 9.50 9.35
C ASN A 64 -3.22 9.28 7.88
N GLY A 65 -3.52 8.10 7.36
CA GLY A 65 -3.23 7.77 5.98
C GLY A 65 -3.99 6.52 5.53
N VAL A 66 -3.63 6.08 4.33
CA VAL A 66 -4.14 4.85 3.74
C VAL A 66 -3.05 3.81 3.79
N ALA A 67 -3.41 2.59 4.17
CA ALA A 67 -2.54 1.43 4.11
C ALA A 67 -3.23 0.31 3.30
N VAL A 68 -2.50 -0.22 2.32
CA VAL A 68 -2.94 -1.37 1.53
C VAL A 68 -2.26 -2.61 2.08
N TYR A 69 -3.06 -3.64 2.33
CA TYR A 69 -2.59 -4.93 2.82
C TYR A 69 -2.95 -6.04 1.86
N TYR A 70 -2.06 -7.01 1.75
CA TYR A 70 -2.27 -8.27 1.05
C TYR A 70 -2.27 -9.42 2.08
N THR A 71 -3.19 -10.36 1.93
CA THR A 71 -3.20 -11.62 2.70
C THR A 71 -3.50 -12.76 1.73
N SER A 72 -2.60 -13.74 1.62
CA SER A 72 -2.87 -14.93 0.81
C SER A 72 -3.91 -15.84 1.49
N HIS A 73 -4.52 -16.73 0.73
CA HIS A 73 -5.25 -17.85 1.34
C HIS A 73 -4.30 -18.68 2.21
N PRO A 74 -4.75 -19.15 3.39
CA PRO A 74 -3.92 -20.00 4.26
C PRO A 74 -3.44 -21.24 3.52
N GLY A 75 -2.13 -21.51 3.60
CA GLY A 75 -1.47 -22.66 2.97
C GLY A 75 -1.04 -22.46 1.52
N TYR A 76 -1.40 -21.34 0.87
CA TYR A 76 -0.97 -21.04 -0.49
C TYR A 76 0.51 -20.67 -0.54
N VAL A 77 1.27 -21.28 -1.46
CA VAL A 77 2.67 -20.96 -1.76
C VAL A 77 2.80 -20.89 -3.28
N GLY A 78 3.34 -19.79 -3.79
CA GLY A 78 3.39 -19.53 -5.23
C GLY A 78 3.42 -18.05 -5.57
N SER A 79 3.20 -17.75 -6.85
CA SER A 79 3.12 -16.38 -7.34
C SER A 79 1.67 -15.91 -7.40
N ASP A 80 1.43 -14.72 -6.86
CA ASP A 80 0.15 -14.03 -6.97
C ASP A 80 0.37 -12.61 -7.49
N LYS A 81 -0.70 -11.94 -7.92
CA LYS A 81 -0.64 -10.56 -8.38
C LYS A 81 -1.96 -9.85 -8.21
N PHE A 82 -1.93 -8.54 -8.07
CA PHE A 82 -3.11 -7.69 -8.08
C PHE A 82 -2.78 -6.34 -8.71
N ILE A 83 -3.81 -5.57 -9.07
CA ILE A 83 -3.64 -4.26 -9.70
C ILE A 83 -4.18 -3.18 -8.77
N LEU A 84 -3.32 -2.21 -8.44
CA LEU A 84 -3.71 -1.00 -7.74
C LEU A 84 -3.72 0.17 -8.71
N ARG A 85 -4.63 1.10 -8.47
CA ARG A 85 -4.66 2.38 -9.15
C ARG A 85 -4.45 3.50 -8.15
N THR A 86 -3.44 4.33 -8.39
CA THR A 86 -3.06 5.45 -7.52
C THR A 86 -2.80 6.71 -8.35
N PRO A 87 -3.12 7.90 -7.83
CA PRO A 87 -2.69 9.14 -8.46
C PRO A 87 -1.16 9.27 -8.37
N GLU A 88 -0.54 9.66 -9.47
CA GLU A 88 0.84 10.15 -9.48
C GLU A 88 0.92 11.60 -9.00
N GLU A 89 2.11 12.02 -8.55
CA GLU A 89 2.40 13.39 -8.14
C GLU A 89 2.08 14.45 -9.21
N ARG A 90 1.93 14.07 -10.48
CA ARG A 90 1.61 14.96 -11.62
C ARG A 90 0.14 14.93 -12.06
N GLY A 91 -0.76 14.36 -11.25
CA GLY A 91 -2.20 14.34 -11.52
C GLY A 91 -2.65 13.29 -12.56
N SER A 92 -1.73 12.48 -13.07
CA SER A 92 -2.08 11.30 -13.87
C SER A 92 -2.48 10.15 -12.95
N ILE A 93 -3.41 9.31 -13.39
CA ILE A 93 -3.79 8.09 -12.69
C ILE A 93 -2.95 6.95 -13.27
N VAL A 94 -2.26 6.20 -12.42
CA VAL A 94 -1.42 5.08 -12.84
C VAL A 94 -1.92 3.78 -12.24
N GLU A 95 -1.96 2.74 -13.06
CA GLU A 95 -2.20 1.36 -12.64
C GLU A 95 -0.86 0.65 -12.47
N GLY A 96 -0.61 0.16 -11.25
CA GLY A 96 0.56 -0.63 -10.91
C GLY A 96 0.19 -2.08 -10.70
N VAL A 97 0.93 -2.99 -11.35
CA VAL A 97 0.85 -4.43 -11.08
C VAL A 97 1.74 -4.75 -9.87
N ALA A 98 1.14 -5.22 -8.79
CA ALA A 98 1.86 -5.71 -7.63
C ALA A 98 2.06 -7.21 -7.73
N GLU A 99 3.29 -7.65 -7.99
CA GLU A 99 3.66 -9.07 -7.98
C GLU A 99 4.05 -9.53 -6.58
N VAL A 100 3.49 -10.66 -6.14
CA VAL A 100 3.71 -11.25 -4.82
C VAL A 100 4.27 -12.65 -4.95
N LYS A 101 5.41 -12.90 -4.31
CA LYS A 101 5.92 -14.25 -4.08
C LYS A 101 5.51 -14.70 -2.68
N VAL A 102 4.61 -15.67 -2.60
CA VAL A 102 4.15 -16.24 -1.34
C VAL A 102 5.04 -17.41 -0.94
N VAL A 103 5.57 -17.35 0.27
CA VAL A 103 6.43 -18.38 0.88
C VAL A 103 5.78 -18.93 2.14
N LYS A 104 6.29 -20.05 2.65
CA LYS A 104 5.89 -20.61 3.94
C LYS A 104 6.26 -19.68 5.11
#